data_AF-A0A1A8MQH8-F1
#
_entry.id   AF-A0A1A8MQH8-F1
#
_cell.length_a   1.000
_cell.length_b   1.000
_cell.length_c   1.000
_cell.angle_alpha   90.00
_cell.angle_beta   90.00
_cell.angle_gamma   90.00
#
_symmetry.space_group_name_H-M   'P 1'
#
loop_
_entity.id
_entity.type
_entity.pdbx_description
1 polymer ?
#
loop_
_entity_poly.entity_id
_entity_poly.type
_entity_poly.pdbx_seq_one_letter_code
_entity_poly.pdbx_strand_id
1 'polypeptide(L)'
;ILELVENLTSMLLFHKPENPREFLVEQLEQLKIYRSGPELFNSSNVTAVLRILDPMNKQYITFAQYKHALTMLGIKDTNECPEGVNEDRISHETFRTEVMNSATYAQL
;
A
#
# COMPACT_ATOMS: atom_id res chain seq x y z
N ILE A 1 17.72 -10.51 7.57
CA ILE A 1 18.41 -11.18 6.44
C ILE A 1 18.53 -12.69 6.68
N LEU A 2 18.98 -13.13 7.86
CA LEU A 2 19.17 -14.55 8.16
C LEU A 2 17.91 -15.42 7.96
N GLU A 3 16.77 -15.01 8.52
CA GLU A 3 15.48 -15.72 8.38
C GLU A 3 15.02 -15.90 6.92
N LEU A 4 15.27 -14.90 6.07
CA LEU A 4 14.97 -15.00 4.63
C LEU A 4 15.84 -16.09 3.98
N VAL A 5 17.12 -16.13 4.31
CA VAL A 5 18.06 -17.13 3.76
C VAL A 5 17.69 -18.52 4.27
N GLU A 6 17.30 -18.66 5.54
CA GLU A 6 16.85 -19.92 6.13
C GLU A 6 15.58 -20.44 5.46
N ASN A 7 14.60 -19.56 5.20
CA ASN A 7 13.38 -19.93 4.50
C ASN A 7 13.67 -20.37 3.06
N LEU A 8 14.42 -19.57 2.29
CA LEU A 8 14.79 -19.91 0.91
C LEU A 8 15.57 -21.23 0.83
N THR A 9 16.44 -21.49 1.79
CA THR A 9 17.20 -22.75 1.87
C THR A 9 16.26 -23.93 2.16
N SER A 10 15.31 -23.76 3.07
CA SER A 10 14.29 -24.78 3.37
C SER A 10 13.44 -25.11 2.14
N MET A 11 13.05 -24.10 1.35
CA MET A 11 12.30 -24.29 0.11
C MET A 11 13.09 -25.09 -0.93
N LEU A 12 14.40 -24.83 -1.09
CA LEU A 12 15.25 -25.60 -1.99
C LEU A 12 15.36 -27.07 -1.58
N LEU A 13 15.53 -27.34 -0.28
CA LEU A 13 15.63 -28.70 0.24
C LEU A 13 14.34 -29.50 0.07
N PHE A 14 13.19 -28.82 0.21
CA PHE A 14 11.88 -29.43 0.08
C PHE A 14 11.47 -29.68 -1.37
N HIS A 15 11.52 -28.64 -2.22
CA HIS A 15 11.02 -28.72 -3.59
C HIS A 15 12.01 -29.36 -4.57
N LYS A 16 13.31 -29.33 -4.27
CA LYS A 16 14.40 -29.87 -5.11
C LYS A 16 14.20 -29.55 -6.62
N PRO A 17 14.04 -28.27 -6.97
CA PRO A 17 13.78 -27.87 -8.35
C PRO A 17 14.95 -28.24 -9.27
N GLU A 18 14.67 -28.54 -10.54
CA GLU A 18 15.70 -28.82 -11.55
C GLU A 18 16.66 -27.64 -11.76
N ASN A 19 16.14 -26.41 -11.64
CA ASN A 19 16.93 -25.18 -11.74
C ASN A 19 16.82 -24.34 -10.46
N PRO A 20 17.65 -24.61 -9.43
CA PRO A 20 17.60 -23.92 -8.14
C PRO A 20 17.74 -22.41 -8.22
N ARG A 21 18.54 -21.92 -9.18
CA ARG A 21 18.77 -20.48 -9.35
C ARG A 21 17.50 -19.78 -9.84
N GLU A 22 16.85 -20.33 -10.85
CA GLU A 22 15.62 -19.78 -11.43
C GLU A 22 14.48 -19.80 -10.40
N PHE A 23 14.32 -20.92 -9.68
CA PHE A 23 13.36 -21.03 -8.58
C PHE A 23 13.58 -19.94 -7.51
N LEU A 24 14.82 -19.72 -7.07
CA LEU A 24 15.11 -18.67 -6.10
C LEU A 24 14.83 -17.25 -6.64
N VAL A 25 15.07 -17.01 -7.93
CA VAL A 25 14.74 -15.72 -8.56
C VAL A 25 13.23 -15.49 -8.53
N GLU A 26 12.42 -16.46 -8.93
CA GLU A 26 10.96 -16.36 -8.88
C GLU A 26 10.44 -16.11 -7.45
N GLN A 27 10.97 -16.84 -6.46
CA GLN A 27 10.59 -16.62 -5.06
C GLN A 27 10.95 -15.21 -4.58
N LEU A 28 12.12 -14.70 -4.96
CA LEU A 28 12.54 -13.34 -4.62
C LEU A 28 11.73 -12.27 -5.36
N GLU A 29 11.29 -12.54 -6.59
CA GLU A 29 10.41 -11.66 -7.36
C GLU A 29 9.03 -11.56 -6.73
N GLN A 30 8.44 -12.69 -6.31
CA GLN A 30 7.21 -12.69 -5.53
C GLN A 30 7.37 -11.86 -4.24
N LEU A 31 8.46 -12.05 -3.50
CA LEU A 31 8.72 -11.26 -2.29
C LEU A 31 8.96 -9.78 -2.58
N LYS A 32 9.51 -9.42 -3.75
CA LYS A 32 9.63 -8.02 -4.19
C LYS A 32 8.27 -7.40 -4.45
N ILE A 33 7.33 -8.13 -5.07
CA ILE A 33 5.94 -7.68 -5.27
C ILE A 33 5.28 -7.35 -3.92
N TYR A 34 5.61 -8.08 -2.85
CA TYR A 34 5.15 -7.76 -1.49
C TYR A 34 5.94 -6.64 -0.78
N ARG A 35 7.15 -6.30 -1.23
CA ARG A 35 8.01 -5.26 -0.63
C ARG A 35 7.78 -3.87 -1.19
N SER A 36 7.53 -3.74 -2.49
CA SER A 36 6.75 -2.61 -3.00
C SER A 36 5.37 -2.78 -2.38
N GLY A 37 4.92 -1.85 -1.53
CA GLY A 37 3.71 -2.02 -0.73
C GLY A 37 2.58 -2.67 -1.54
N PRO A 38 1.74 -3.51 -0.91
CA PRO A 38 0.85 -4.40 -1.64
C PRO A 38 -0.01 -3.59 -2.60
N GLU A 39 -0.76 -4.29 -3.43
CA GLU A 39 -1.90 -3.80 -4.19
C GLU A 39 -2.89 -2.89 -3.39
N LEU A 40 -2.65 -2.55 -2.10
CA LEU A 40 -3.23 -1.47 -1.29
C LEU A 40 -3.43 -0.14 -2.04
N PHE A 41 -2.56 0.19 -2.99
CA PHE A 41 -2.68 1.42 -3.80
C PHE A 41 -3.51 1.27 -5.08
N ASN A 42 -4.29 0.20 -5.22
CA ASN A 42 -5.26 0.11 -6.31
C ASN A 42 -6.57 0.83 -5.96
N SER A 43 -7.31 1.25 -6.99
CA SER A 43 -8.55 2.01 -6.85
C SER A 43 -9.63 1.29 -6.02
N SER A 44 -9.61 -0.04 -5.99
CA SER A 44 -10.51 -0.87 -5.19
C SER A 44 -10.23 -0.71 -3.69
N ASN A 45 -8.96 -0.78 -3.30
CA ASN A 45 -8.53 -0.66 -1.91
C ASN A 45 -8.73 0.76 -1.36
N VAL A 46 -8.46 1.79 -2.16
CA VAL A 46 -8.80 3.19 -1.81
C VAL A 46 -10.31 3.36 -1.62
N THR A 47 -11.13 2.75 -2.48
CA THR A 47 -12.58 2.77 -2.34
C THR A 47 -13.05 2.04 -1.08
N ALA A 48 -12.44 0.91 -0.73
CA ALA A 48 -12.75 0.17 0.49
C ALA A 48 -12.43 0.99 1.75
N VAL A 49 -11.26 1.64 1.81
CA VAL A 49 -10.87 2.52 2.93
C VAL A 49 -11.86 3.67 3.09
N LEU A 50 -12.25 4.33 2.00
CA LEU A 50 -13.26 5.40 2.06
C LEU A 50 -14.61 4.91 2.60
N ARG A 51 -15.05 3.71 2.22
CA ARG A 51 -16.29 3.11 2.76
C ARG A 51 -16.21 2.81 4.26
N ILE A 52 -15.02 2.51 4.79
CA ILE A 52 -14.79 2.30 6.22
C ILE A 52 -14.83 3.64 6.98
N LEU A 53 -14.26 4.70 6.39
CA LEU A 53 -14.14 6.01 7.03
C LEU A 53 -15.40 6.87 6.92
N ASP A 54 -16.18 6.68 5.86
CA ASP A 54 -17.45 7.34 5.60
C ASP A 54 -18.60 6.33 5.38
N PRO A 55 -19.00 5.59 6.44
CA PRO A 55 -20.08 4.60 6.34
C PRO A 55 -21.44 5.23 6.03
N MET A 56 -21.59 6.54 6.28
CA MET A 56 -22.82 7.30 6.04
C MET A 56 -22.87 7.93 4.63
N ASN A 57 -21.84 7.70 3.80
CA ASN A 57 -21.75 8.20 2.44
C ASN A 57 -21.90 9.73 2.32
N LYS A 58 -21.36 10.47 3.28
CA LYS A 58 -21.28 11.93 3.31
C LYS A 58 -20.43 12.53 2.18
N GLN A 59 -19.61 11.72 1.51
CA GLN A 59 -18.66 12.09 0.46
C GLN A 59 -17.44 12.88 0.95
N TYR A 60 -17.19 12.89 2.25
CA TYR A 60 -16.00 13.52 2.85
C TYR A 60 -15.53 12.76 4.09
N ILE A 61 -14.25 12.94 4.42
CA ILE A 61 -13.61 12.46 5.64
C ILE A 61 -12.97 13.64 6.39
N THR A 62 -12.80 13.50 7.70
CA THR A 62 -12.09 14.51 8.51
C THR A 62 -10.59 14.43 8.28
N PHE A 63 -9.84 15.48 8.66
CA PHE A 63 -8.39 15.49 8.56
C PHE A 63 -7.72 14.41 9.42
N ALA A 64 -8.31 14.10 10.58
CA ALA A 64 -7.85 12.99 11.41
C ALA A 64 -8.01 11.64 10.69
N GLN A 65 -9.15 11.41 10.03
CA GLN A 65 -9.40 10.21 9.24
C GLN A 65 -8.48 10.13 8.02
N TYR A 66 -8.25 11.25 7.33
CA TYR A 66 -7.29 11.37 6.23
C TYR A 66 -5.90 10.90 6.64
N LYS A 67 -5.32 11.44 7.73
CA LYS A 67 -3.98 11.04 8.20
C LYS A 67 -3.92 9.57 8.63
N HIS A 68 -4.96 9.09 9.31
CA HIS A 68 -5.08 7.69 9.67
C HIS A 68 -5.08 6.79 8.42
N ALA A 69 -5.86 7.15 7.40
CA ALA A 69 -5.95 6.42 6.14
C ALA A 69 -4.61 6.34 5.42
N LEU A 70 -3.89 7.46 5.32
CA LEU A 70 -2.56 7.51 4.71
C LEU A 70 -1.56 6.62 5.47
N THR A 71 -1.62 6.62 6.81
CA THR A 71 -0.79 5.75 7.65
C THR A 71 -1.11 4.27 7.42
N MET A 72 -2.39 3.88 7.34
CA MET A 72 -2.81 2.51 7.02
C MET A 72 -2.33 2.06 5.64
N LEU A 73 -2.30 3.00 4.68
CA LEU A 73 -1.77 2.77 3.33
C LEU A 73 -0.24 2.81 3.28
N GLY A 74 0.45 3.14 4.37
CA GLY A 74 1.92 3.20 4.42
C GLY A 74 2.52 4.44 3.76
N ILE A 75 1.73 5.48 3.51
CA ILE A 75 2.16 6.76 2.93
C ILE A 75 2.81 7.59 4.03
N LYS A 76 4.09 7.91 3.87
CA LYS A 76 4.89 8.64 4.86
C LYS A 76 4.96 10.14 4.60
N ASP A 77 5.02 10.54 3.33
CA ASP A 77 4.97 11.95 2.94
C ASP A 77 3.52 12.35 2.69
N THR A 78 2.93 13.00 3.69
CA THR A 78 1.51 13.39 3.67
C THR A 78 1.38 14.90 3.45
N ASN A 79 0.46 15.31 2.57
CA ASN A 79 0.10 16.71 2.43
C ASN A 79 -0.59 17.20 3.71
N GLU A 80 0.03 18.14 4.44
CA GLU A 80 -0.51 18.71 5.68
C GLU A 80 -1.61 19.76 5.42
N CYS A 81 -1.78 20.21 4.17
CA CYS A 81 -2.80 21.18 3.78
C CYS A 81 -3.58 20.70 2.54
N PRO A 82 -4.31 19.57 2.62
CA PRO A 82 -5.16 19.11 1.52
C PRO A 82 -6.37 20.03 1.35
N GLU A 83 -6.95 20.04 0.15
CA GLU A 83 -8.19 20.78 -0.11
C GLU A 83 -9.32 20.31 0.84
N GLY A 84 -10.07 21.27 1.41
CA GLY A 84 -11.13 21.01 2.37
C GLY A 84 -10.68 20.80 3.82
N VAL A 85 -9.38 20.94 4.12
CA VAL A 85 -8.85 20.82 5.50
C VAL A 85 -9.38 21.90 6.44
N ASN A 86 -9.61 23.12 5.94
CA ASN A 86 -10.09 24.25 6.76
C ASN A 86 -11.50 24.02 7.30
N GLU A 87 -12.32 23.30 6.54
CA GLU A 87 -13.68 22.91 6.90
C GLU A 87 -13.76 21.54 7.59
N ASP A 88 -12.62 20.86 7.77
CA ASP A 88 -12.51 19.46 8.22
C ASP A 88 -13.35 18.49 7.35
N ARG A 89 -13.40 18.78 6.05
CA ARG A 89 -14.21 18.07 5.04
C ARG A 89 -13.38 17.82 3.79
N ILE A 90 -12.46 16.87 3.88
CA ILE A 90 -11.64 16.44 2.75
C ILE A 90 -12.50 15.51 1.89
N SER A 91 -12.68 15.88 0.62
CA SER A 91 -13.52 15.09 -0.29
C SER A 91 -12.89 13.74 -0.61
N HIS A 92 -13.73 12.76 -0.97
CA HIS A 92 -13.25 11.47 -1.48
C HIS A 92 -12.35 11.62 -2.72
N GLU A 93 -12.60 12.63 -3.56
CA GLU A 93 -11.79 12.93 -4.74
C GLU A 93 -10.41 13.47 -4.34
N THR A 94 -10.36 14.45 -3.45
CA THR A 94 -9.11 15.00 -2.90
C THR A 94 -8.25 13.88 -2.31
N PHE A 95 -8.85 13.00 -1.48
CA PHE A 95 -8.13 11.85 -0.92
C PHE A 95 -7.57 10.91 -2.00
N ARG A 96 -8.35 10.58 -3.03
CA ARG A 96 -7.89 9.73 -4.14
C ARG A 96 -6.72 10.36 -4.87
N THR A 97 -6.81 11.65 -5.19
CA THR A 97 -5.74 12.38 -5.88
C THR A 97 -4.44 12.37 -5.07
N GLU A 98 -4.53 12.66 -3.76
CA GLU A 98 -3.37 12.62 -2.86
C GLU A 98 -2.72 11.23 -2.79
N VAL A 99 -3.53 10.17 -2.67
CA VAL A 99 -3.02 8.79 -2.66
C VAL A 99 -2.35 8.43 -3.99
N MET A 100 -2.97 8.74 -5.13
CA MET A 100 -2.41 8.42 -6.46
C MET A 100 -1.12 9.21 -6.75
N ASN A 101 -1.05 10.46 -6.31
CA ASN A 101 0.16 11.27 -6.42
C ASN A 101 1.28 10.66 -5.57
N SER A 102 0.99 10.25 -4.33
CA SER A 102 1.98 9.62 -3.45
C SER A 102 2.49 8.25 -3.98
N ALA A 103 1.63 7.48 -4.64
CA ALA A 103 2.00 6.19 -5.24
C ALA A 103 2.91 6.37 -6.47
N THR A 104 2.75 7.47 -7.21
CA THR A 104 3.58 7.79 -8.39
C THR A 104 5.05 8.05 -8.01
N TYR A 105 5.30 8.62 -6.83
CA TYR A 105 6.67 8.84 -6.31
C TYR A 105 7.29 7.59 -5.67
N ALA A 106 6.50 6.57 -5.32
CA ALA A 106 7.01 5.31 -4.77
C ALA A 106 7.56 4.34 -5.83
N GLN A 107 7.37 4.66 -7.12
CA GLN A 107 7.80 3.85 -8.28
C GLN A 107 9.03 4.42 -9.03
N LEU A 108 9.58 5.55 -8.56
CA LEU A 108 10.83 6.17 -9.05
C LEU A 108 11.97 5.92 -8.06
#